data_AF-X1HQQ3-F1
#
_entry.id   AF-X1HQQ3-F1
#
_cell.length_a   1.000
_cell.length_b   1.000
_cell.length_c   1.000
_cell.angle_alpha   90.00
_cell.angle_beta   90.00
_cell.angle_gamma   90.00
#
_symmetry.space_group_name_H-M   'P 1'
#
loop_
_entity.id
_entity.type
_entity.pdbx_description
1 polymer ?
#
loop_
_entity_poly.entity_id
_entity_poly.type
_entity_poly.pdbx_seq_one_letter_code
_entity_poly.pdbx_strand_id
1 'polypeptide(L)'
;DLTAGRCNWEDTDPAAAVHWHATHVCGTMLGTGAGNAARMGHAPGVGDVRCYTSGGATGEMAAAIGTHGIVAANNSWGKSVGWARSGGVWYFEPSTAAGDPIDAYAQTYFGDYRWSCPAFDQLVRDSGLVIVFSSGNDRDDPDDGSETNAEPGDLDQIAGAGLDSWDGYHTVRPYATTKNVITVGAVNDATGVMAAFSNWGPTDDGRIKPDIVAPGVSIISCDDTDTDVDGTFDDYKAKGGTSMAAPAVTGIAALLIQSYREEYLGATGLTETPFPSTIKALLCQSAQDMGD
;
A
#
# COMPACT_ATOMS: atom_id res chain seq x y z
N ASP A 1 -21.38 -1.80 -16.71
CA ASP A 1 -22.06 -1.49 -15.42
C ASP A 1 -21.42 -2.41 -14.39
N LEU A 2 -20.39 -1.90 -13.69
CA LEU A 2 -19.46 -2.62 -12.78
C LEU A 2 -19.39 -1.87 -11.44
N THR A 3 -20.51 -1.84 -10.73
CA THR A 3 -21.01 -0.67 -9.96
C THR A 3 -20.59 -0.53 -8.49
N ALA A 4 -19.42 -1.04 -8.08
CA ALA A 4 -18.57 -0.37 -7.08
C ALA A 4 -17.18 -1.02 -7.10
N GLY A 5 -16.12 -0.21 -7.13
CA GLY A 5 -14.74 -0.67 -7.30
C GLY A 5 -13.95 0.05 -8.41
N ARG A 6 -14.55 0.99 -9.16
CA ARG A 6 -13.81 1.81 -10.14
C ARG A 6 -13.22 3.06 -9.48
N CYS A 7 -11.96 3.35 -9.80
CA CYS A 7 -11.27 4.59 -9.43
C CYS A 7 -12.02 5.82 -10.00
N ASN A 8 -12.51 6.73 -9.17
CA ASN A 8 -12.89 8.06 -9.67
C ASN A 8 -11.60 8.87 -9.81
N TRP A 9 -11.09 8.92 -11.03
CA TRP A 9 -9.82 9.57 -11.37
C TRP A 9 -9.95 11.10 -11.33
N GLU A 10 -9.07 11.76 -10.57
CA GLU A 10 -9.11 13.23 -10.36
C GLU A 10 -7.98 13.97 -11.06
N ASP A 11 -6.85 13.31 -11.36
CA ASP A 11 -5.72 13.97 -12.02
C ASP A 11 -6.04 14.28 -13.49
N THR A 12 -5.55 15.41 -13.99
CA THR A 12 -5.78 15.87 -15.36
C THR A 12 -4.76 15.36 -16.37
N ASP A 13 -3.79 14.54 -15.94
CA ASP A 13 -2.80 13.95 -16.85
C ASP A 13 -3.47 13.05 -17.90
N PRO A 14 -3.48 13.46 -19.19
CA PRO A 14 -4.11 12.69 -20.26
C PRO A 14 -3.36 11.38 -20.59
N ALA A 15 -2.15 11.18 -20.06
CA ALA A 15 -1.38 9.94 -20.18
C ALA A 15 -1.67 8.95 -19.04
N ALA A 16 -2.31 9.39 -17.95
CA ALA A 16 -2.63 8.53 -16.83
C ALA A 16 -3.98 7.82 -17.07
N ALA A 17 -3.91 6.57 -17.51
CA ALA A 17 -5.08 5.68 -17.58
C ALA A 17 -5.27 4.97 -16.23
N VAL A 18 -6.51 4.59 -15.92
CA VAL A 18 -6.77 3.64 -14.83
C VAL A 18 -6.00 2.35 -15.15
N HIS A 19 -5.07 2.01 -14.26
CA HIS A 19 -4.19 0.85 -14.38
C HIS A 19 -4.78 -0.32 -13.58
N TRP A 20 -4.60 -1.55 -14.07
CA TRP A 20 -5.09 -2.78 -13.43
C TRP A 20 -4.78 -2.85 -11.94
N HIS A 21 -3.63 -2.33 -11.52
CA HIS A 21 -3.21 -2.30 -10.12
C HIS A 21 -4.16 -1.47 -9.27
N ALA A 22 -4.47 -0.24 -9.71
CA ALA A 22 -5.40 0.63 -9.00
C ALA A 22 -6.82 0.05 -8.99
N THR A 23 -7.25 -0.59 -10.08
CA THR A 23 -8.54 -1.28 -10.18
C THR A 23 -8.65 -2.40 -9.14
N HIS A 24 -7.62 -3.24 -9.02
CA HIS A 24 -7.59 -4.36 -8.07
C HIS A 24 -7.53 -3.90 -6.61
N VAL A 25 -6.74 -2.86 -6.34
CA VAL A 25 -6.67 -2.21 -5.02
C VAL A 25 -8.03 -1.63 -4.61
N CYS A 26 -8.69 -0.89 -5.51
CA CYS A 26 -10.02 -0.33 -5.24
C CYS A 26 -11.07 -1.43 -5.05
N GLY A 27 -11.06 -2.47 -5.88
CA GLY A 27 -11.94 -3.63 -5.73
C GLY A 27 -11.78 -4.31 -4.36
N THR A 28 -10.54 -4.48 -3.89
CA THR A 28 -10.26 -5.13 -2.60
C THR A 28 -10.79 -4.31 -1.43
N MET A 29 -10.72 -2.98 -1.54
CA MET A 29 -11.17 -2.06 -0.51
C MET A 29 -12.70 -1.91 -0.48
N LEU A 30 -13.34 -1.77 -1.64
CA LEU A 30 -14.72 -1.27 -1.74
C LEU A 30 -15.52 -1.85 -2.92
N GLY A 31 -15.05 -2.94 -3.52
CA GLY A 31 -15.77 -3.66 -4.56
C GLY A 31 -17.13 -4.15 -4.08
N THR A 32 -18.21 -3.96 -4.84
CA THR A 32 -19.55 -4.48 -4.46
C THR A 32 -19.69 -5.99 -4.64
N GLY A 33 -18.74 -6.64 -5.30
CA GLY A 33 -18.90 -8.03 -5.75
C GLY A 33 -19.95 -8.17 -6.85
N ALA A 34 -20.11 -7.13 -7.70
CA ALA A 34 -21.02 -7.18 -8.84
C ALA A 34 -20.72 -8.41 -9.71
N GLY A 35 -21.73 -9.23 -10.01
CA GLY A 35 -21.56 -10.49 -10.74
C GLY A 35 -21.03 -11.66 -9.90
N ASN A 36 -20.33 -11.41 -8.79
CA ASN A 36 -19.88 -12.45 -7.86
C ASN A 36 -19.69 -11.92 -6.43
N ALA A 37 -20.68 -12.15 -5.56
CA ALA A 37 -20.65 -11.66 -4.18
C ALA A 37 -19.49 -12.23 -3.34
N ALA A 38 -18.87 -13.34 -3.76
CA ALA A 38 -17.65 -13.87 -3.12
C ALA A 38 -16.40 -13.02 -3.41
N ARG A 39 -16.50 -12.00 -4.27
CA ARG A 39 -15.44 -11.06 -4.64
C ARG A 39 -15.68 -9.64 -4.12
N MET A 40 -16.57 -9.52 -3.15
CA MET A 40 -16.87 -8.25 -2.49
C MET A 40 -15.65 -7.76 -1.69
N GLY A 41 -15.37 -6.47 -1.81
CA GLY A 41 -14.36 -5.80 -1.01
C GLY A 41 -14.77 -5.64 0.44
N HIS A 42 -13.90 -5.05 1.24
CA HIS A 42 -14.09 -4.97 2.69
C HIS A 42 -15.14 -3.93 3.12
N ALA A 43 -15.25 -2.81 2.39
CA ALA A 43 -16.16 -1.71 2.70
C ALA A 43 -17.02 -1.34 1.48
N PRO A 44 -17.87 -2.25 0.96
CA PRO A 44 -18.66 -2.04 -0.26
C PRO A 44 -19.73 -0.95 -0.14
N GLY A 45 -20.06 -0.53 1.08
CA GLY A 45 -21.00 0.56 1.37
C GLY A 45 -20.37 1.95 1.24
N VAL A 46 -19.05 2.06 1.06
CA VAL A 46 -18.37 3.33 0.80
C VAL A 46 -18.75 3.81 -0.60
N GLY A 47 -19.55 4.88 -0.66
CA GLY A 47 -20.17 5.36 -1.90
C GLY A 47 -19.26 6.16 -2.84
N ASP A 48 -18.01 6.44 -2.45
CA ASP A 48 -17.08 7.25 -3.24
C ASP A 48 -15.61 6.91 -2.94
N VAL A 49 -14.77 6.85 -3.99
CA VAL A 49 -13.32 6.66 -3.92
C VAL A 49 -12.64 7.63 -4.87
N ARG A 50 -11.63 8.36 -4.40
CA ARG A 50 -10.90 9.35 -5.19
C ARG A 50 -9.49 8.84 -5.49
N CYS A 51 -9.11 8.88 -6.76
CA CYS A 51 -7.85 8.33 -7.22
C CYS A 51 -6.96 9.41 -7.83
N TYR A 52 -5.71 9.38 -7.39
CA TYR A 52 -4.68 10.35 -7.72
C TYR A 52 -3.41 9.62 -8.14
N THR A 53 -2.52 10.32 -8.86
CA THR A 53 -1.16 9.84 -9.06
C THR A 53 -0.37 9.96 -7.75
N SER A 54 0.84 9.39 -7.68
CA SER A 54 1.68 9.51 -6.47
C SER A 54 2.36 10.88 -6.35
N GLY A 55 2.29 11.73 -7.38
CA GLY A 55 2.96 13.02 -7.47
C GLY A 55 2.30 14.08 -6.59
N GLY A 56 2.94 14.45 -5.48
CA GLY A 56 2.39 15.49 -4.59
C GLY A 56 1.28 14.99 -3.66
N ALA A 57 1.22 13.68 -3.42
CA ALA A 57 0.18 12.97 -2.67
C ALA A 57 -0.30 13.67 -1.38
N THR A 58 0.59 14.24 -0.56
CA THR A 58 0.19 14.94 0.67
C THR A 58 -0.66 16.19 0.40
N GLY A 59 -0.39 16.91 -0.68
CA GLY A 59 -1.17 18.08 -1.09
C GLY A 59 -2.53 17.67 -1.64
N GLU A 60 -2.59 16.61 -2.44
CA GLU A 60 -3.82 16.06 -2.98
C GLU A 60 -4.73 15.51 -1.87
N MET A 61 -4.17 14.74 -0.93
CA MET A 61 -4.90 14.28 0.25
C MET A 61 -5.45 15.46 1.06
N ALA A 62 -4.65 16.50 1.30
CA ALA A 62 -5.12 17.69 2.01
C ALA A 62 -6.28 18.39 1.29
N ALA A 63 -6.22 18.50 -0.04
CA ALA A 63 -7.30 19.05 -0.84
C ALA A 63 -8.55 18.16 -0.86
N ALA A 64 -8.37 16.84 -0.91
CA ALA A 64 -9.46 15.86 -0.92
C ALA A 64 -10.22 15.83 0.41
N ILE A 65 -9.55 16.09 1.55
CA ILE A 65 -10.22 16.24 2.84
C ILE A 65 -11.21 17.42 2.79
N GLY A 66 -10.80 18.57 2.28
CA GLY A 66 -11.67 19.75 2.18
C GLY A 66 -12.78 19.62 1.13
N THR A 67 -12.47 18.99 0.00
CA THR A 67 -13.39 18.92 -1.16
C THR A 67 -14.37 17.75 -1.06
N HIS A 68 -13.91 16.59 -0.59
CA HIS A 68 -14.69 15.34 -0.60
C HIS A 68 -14.94 14.79 0.80
N GLY A 69 -14.30 15.33 1.84
CA GLY A 69 -14.49 14.83 3.21
C GLY A 69 -13.94 13.43 3.42
N ILE A 70 -12.87 13.05 2.70
CA ILE A 70 -12.24 11.73 2.85
C ILE A 70 -11.76 11.52 4.30
N VAL A 71 -11.84 10.28 4.76
CA VAL A 71 -11.50 9.89 6.15
C VAL A 71 -10.34 8.91 6.22
N ALA A 72 -10.05 8.26 5.09
CA ALA A 72 -8.95 7.34 4.94
C ALA A 72 -8.33 7.45 3.54
N ALA A 73 -7.05 7.13 3.42
CA ALA A 73 -6.31 7.06 2.17
C ALA A 73 -5.47 5.78 2.10
N ASN A 74 -5.65 4.98 1.05
CA ASN A 74 -4.84 3.80 0.77
C ASN A 74 -3.68 4.15 -0.17
N ASN A 75 -2.47 3.69 0.15
CA ASN A 75 -1.28 3.88 -0.65
C ASN A 75 -0.58 2.54 -0.86
N SER A 76 -0.95 1.85 -1.91
CA SER A 76 -0.32 0.59 -2.35
C SER A 76 0.91 0.88 -3.23
N TRP A 77 1.78 1.77 -2.77
CA TRP A 77 3.00 2.22 -3.44
C TRP A 77 3.99 2.75 -2.40
N GLY A 78 5.26 2.88 -2.77
CA GLY A 78 6.32 3.38 -1.90
C GLY A 78 7.32 4.22 -2.66
N LYS A 79 8.31 4.78 -1.95
CA LYS A 79 9.44 5.42 -2.62
C LYS A 79 10.38 4.35 -3.12
N SER A 80 10.58 4.30 -4.44
CA SER A 80 11.63 3.49 -5.05
C SER A 80 13.00 3.87 -4.49
N VAL A 81 13.70 2.86 -4.00
CA VAL A 81 15.06 2.88 -3.46
C VAL A 81 15.71 1.58 -3.87
N GLY A 82 17.01 1.59 -4.10
CA GLY A 82 17.71 0.41 -4.56
C GLY A 82 17.67 0.23 -6.07
N TRP A 83 17.79 -0.99 -6.59
CA TRP A 83 17.67 -1.23 -8.02
C TRP A 83 16.24 -0.96 -8.54
N ALA A 84 16.16 -0.66 -9.82
CA ALA A 84 14.92 -0.46 -10.52
C ALA A 84 15.12 -0.81 -11.99
N ARG A 85 14.03 -1.17 -12.68
CA ARG A 85 14.08 -1.51 -14.10
C ARG A 85 13.04 -0.73 -14.88
N SER A 86 13.49 -0.07 -15.93
CA SER A 86 12.65 0.75 -16.80
C SER A 86 13.08 0.53 -18.25
N GLY A 87 12.12 0.29 -19.14
CA GLY A 87 12.42 -0.03 -20.54
C GLY A 87 13.33 -1.25 -20.72
N GLY A 88 13.30 -2.20 -19.77
CA GLY A 88 14.16 -3.37 -19.76
C GLY A 88 15.60 -3.12 -19.26
N VAL A 89 15.96 -1.88 -18.94
CA VAL A 89 17.28 -1.46 -18.46
C VAL A 89 17.25 -1.29 -16.94
N TRP A 90 18.29 -1.80 -16.30
CA TRP A 90 18.53 -1.68 -14.87
C TRP A 90 19.20 -0.35 -14.52
N TYR A 91 18.68 0.31 -13.50
CA TYR A 91 19.20 1.55 -12.94
C TYR A 91 19.01 1.56 -11.42
N PHE A 92 19.62 2.52 -10.73
CA PHE A 92 19.65 2.56 -9.28
C PHE A 92 18.97 3.83 -8.76
N GLU A 93 18.03 3.69 -7.82
CA GLU A 93 17.18 4.75 -7.28
C GLU A 93 17.58 5.14 -5.84
N PRO A 94 17.57 6.44 -5.50
CA PRO A 94 17.21 7.57 -6.34
C PRO A 94 18.34 7.92 -7.34
N SER A 95 18.05 7.92 -8.65
CA SER A 95 19.01 8.36 -9.65
C SER A 95 19.00 9.89 -9.77
N THR A 96 20.17 10.54 -9.83
CA THR A 96 20.27 11.99 -10.08
C THR A 96 20.37 12.33 -11.58
N ALA A 97 20.77 11.39 -12.42
CA ALA A 97 20.59 11.36 -13.87
C ALA A 97 21.16 10.02 -14.39
N ALA A 98 20.81 9.64 -15.63
CA ALA A 98 21.49 8.53 -16.30
C ALA A 98 22.99 8.88 -16.47
N GLY A 99 23.86 8.20 -15.71
CA GLY A 99 25.31 8.42 -15.73
C GLY A 99 25.89 9.17 -14.54
N ASP A 100 25.06 9.60 -13.57
CA ASP A 100 25.59 9.94 -12.25
C ASP A 100 26.14 8.67 -11.59
N PRO A 101 27.27 8.75 -10.86
CA PRO A 101 27.74 7.61 -10.09
C PRO A 101 26.60 7.14 -9.18
N ILE A 102 26.34 5.82 -9.21
CA ILE A 102 25.46 5.11 -8.26
C ILE A 102 25.65 5.80 -6.90
N ASP A 103 24.59 6.38 -6.34
CA ASP A 103 24.64 6.80 -4.95
C ASP A 103 24.91 5.52 -4.16
N ALA A 104 26.16 5.31 -3.78
CA ALA A 104 26.64 4.07 -3.17
C ALA A 104 25.91 3.75 -1.85
N TYR A 105 25.06 4.67 -1.39
CA TYR A 105 24.25 4.57 -0.19
C TYR A 105 22.76 4.33 -0.47
N ALA A 106 22.29 4.13 -1.71
CA ALA A 106 20.83 4.09 -1.89
C ALA A 106 20.12 2.86 -1.28
N GLN A 107 20.82 1.76 -1.04
CA GLN A 107 20.31 0.61 -0.26
C GLN A 107 20.20 0.95 1.22
N THR A 108 20.99 1.92 1.71
CA THR A 108 20.84 2.44 3.06
C THR A 108 19.61 3.32 3.21
N TYR A 109 18.74 3.42 2.19
CA TYR A 109 17.47 4.13 2.29
C TYR A 109 16.30 3.21 2.62
N PHE A 110 16.47 1.89 2.58
CA PHE A 110 15.54 1.00 3.27
C PHE A 110 15.55 1.29 4.76
N GLY A 111 14.39 1.33 5.39
CA GLY A 111 14.25 1.70 6.80
C GLY A 111 14.33 3.22 7.09
N ASP A 112 14.76 4.04 6.13
CA ASP A 112 14.99 5.48 6.38
C ASP A 112 13.68 6.29 6.49
N TYR A 113 13.70 7.30 7.36
CA TYR A 113 12.65 8.29 7.54
C TYR A 113 13.03 9.58 6.80
N ARG A 114 12.61 9.70 5.54
CA ARG A 114 13.03 10.80 4.64
C ARG A 114 11.95 11.20 3.63
N TRP A 115 12.28 12.16 2.75
CA TRP A 115 11.38 12.72 1.73
C TRP A 115 10.04 13.19 2.30
N SER A 116 8.92 12.63 1.84
CA SER A 116 7.57 13.00 2.28
C SER A 116 7.14 12.33 3.59
N CYS A 117 7.95 11.49 4.25
CA CYS A 117 7.57 10.90 5.54
C CYS A 117 7.18 11.96 6.60
N PRO A 118 7.96 13.05 6.80
CA PRO A 118 7.57 14.14 7.70
C PRO A 118 6.26 14.83 7.30
N ALA A 119 6.00 14.96 5.99
CA ALA A 119 4.80 15.59 5.48
C ALA A 119 3.55 14.72 5.70
N PHE A 120 3.65 13.40 5.50
CA PHE A 120 2.59 12.46 5.86
C PHE A 120 2.32 12.47 7.37
N ASP A 121 3.37 12.46 8.19
CA ASP A 121 3.24 12.56 9.64
C ASP A 121 2.53 13.83 10.10
N GLN A 122 2.84 14.96 9.46
CA GLN A 122 2.18 16.23 9.71
C GLN A 122 0.73 16.20 9.27
N LEU A 123 0.44 15.70 8.06
CA LEU A 123 -0.92 15.62 7.54
C LEU A 123 -1.84 14.80 8.46
N VAL A 124 -1.38 13.63 8.94
CA VAL A 124 -2.16 12.81 9.88
C VAL A 124 -2.45 13.58 11.17
N ARG A 125 -1.45 14.29 11.74
CA ARG A 125 -1.62 15.07 12.98
C ARG A 125 -2.60 16.23 12.81
N ASP A 126 -2.51 16.93 11.68
CA ASP A 126 -3.23 18.19 11.48
C ASP A 126 -4.66 17.98 10.97
N SER A 127 -4.94 16.85 10.30
CA SER A 127 -6.22 16.62 9.63
C SER A 127 -7.09 15.50 10.22
N GLY A 128 -6.52 14.57 10.98
CA GLY A 128 -7.25 13.39 11.42
C GLY A 128 -7.49 12.35 10.33
N LEU A 129 -6.83 12.45 9.17
CA LEU A 129 -6.88 11.46 8.09
C LEU A 129 -6.17 10.16 8.50
N VAL A 130 -6.82 9.01 8.31
CA VAL A 130 -6.16 7.70 8.42
C VAL A 130 -5.41 7.41 7.12
N ILE A 131 -4.08 7.31 7.19
CA ILE A 131 -3.26 6.99 6.02
C ILE A 131 -2.70 5.57 6.18
N VAL A 132 -2.90 4.74 5.16
CA VAL A 132 -2.42 3.36 5.09
C VAL A 132 -1.41 3.23 3.96
N PHE A 133 -0.28 2.58 4.24
CA PHE A 133 0.78 2.25 3.27
C PHE A 133 1.04 0.75 3.23
N SER A 134 1.25 0.18 2.04
CA SER A 134 1.85 -1.15 1.90
C SER A 134 3.34 -1.13 2.30
N SER A 135 3.88 -2.20 2.89
CA SER A 135 5.30 -2.24 3.32
C SER A 135 6.32 -2.37 2.17
N GLY A 136 5.90 -2.86 1.00
CA GLY A 136 6.75 -3.18 -0.16
C GLY A 136 7.03 -4.69 -0.27
N ASN A 137 7.59 -5.13 -1.41
CA ASN A 137 7.70 -6.55 -1.77
C ASN A 137 9.15 -6.99 -2.11
N ASP A 138 10.13 -6.37 -1.47
CA ASP A 138 11.57 -6.52 -1.76
C ASP A 138 12.23 -7.69 -1.00
N ARG A 139 11.51 -8.41 -0.12
CA ARG A 139 12.12 -9.35 0.85
C ARG A 139 12.56 -10.71 0.28
N ASP A 140 12.17 -11.10 -0.91
CA ASP A 140 12.62 -12.37 -1.51
C ASP A 140 13.40 -12.20 -2.82
N ASP A 141 13.86 -10.98 -3.09
CA ASP A 141 14.57 -10.65 -4.31
C ASP A 141 16.05 -11.09 -4.26
N PRO A 142 16.54 -11.89 -5.23
CA PRO A 142 17.94 -12.17 -5.40
C PRO A 142 18.65 -10.98 -6.05
N ASP A 143 19.22 -10.21 -5.16
CA ASP A 143 19.68 -8.86 -5.35
C ASP A 143 21.11 -8.74 -5.93
N ASP A 144 21.35 -9.34 -7.11
CA ASP A 144 22.64 -9.30 -7.81
C ASP A 144 22.54 -8.87 -9.29
N GLY A 145 21.34 -8.48 -9.74
CA GLY A 145 21.06 -8.10 -11.12
C GLY A 145 21.06 -9.27 -12.12
N SER A 146 21.09 -10.51 -11.65
CA SER A 146 21.10 -11.72 -12.49
C SER A 146 19.70 -12.22 -12.89
N GLU A 147 18.63 -11.59 -12.38
CA GLU A 147 17.24 -11.94 -12.67
C GLU A 147 16.90 -11.87 -14.17
N THR A 148 16.79 -13.04 -14.80
CA THR A 148 16.32 -13.22 -16.18
C THR A 148 14.83 -13.56 -16.19
N ASN A 149 13.99 -12.52 -16.24
CA ASN A 149 12.58 -12.51 -16.69
C ASN A 149 11.46 -12.76 -15.66
N ALA A 150 10.61 -11.72 -15.56
CA ALA A 150 9.15 -11.74 -15.38
C ALA A 150 8.56 -11.79 -13.96
N GLU A 151 8.84 -10.76 -13.15
CA GLU A 151 7.86 -10.20 -12.20
C GLU A 151 7.77 -8.67 -12.43
N PRO A 152 6.56 -8.08 -12.56
CA PRO A 152 6.40 -6.64 -12.69
C PRO A 152 6.48 -5.97 -11.32
N GLY A 153 7.71 -5.79 -10.83
CA GLY A 153 8.04 -4.82 -9.80
C GLY A 153 8.47 -5.39 -8.46
N ASP A 154 9.74 -5.78 -8.35
CA ASP A 154 10.59 -5.53 -7.18
C ASP A 154 12.04 -5.92 -7.51
N LEU A 155 13.06 -5.13 -7.08
CA LEU A 155 14.49 -5.21 -7.52
C LEU A 155 15.47 -4.47 -6.54
N ASP A 156 16.36 -5.04 -5.70
CA ASP A 156 17.52 -4.29 -5.10
C ASP A 156 18.64 -5.07 -4.35
N GLN A 157 19.89 -5.28 -4.86
CA GLN A 157 21.19 -4.97 -4.15
C GLN A 157 22.47 -5.01 -5.04
N ILE A 158 23.59 -4.50 -4.47
CA ILE A 158 24.98 -4.48 -4.94
C ILE A 158 25.80 -5.23 -3.89
N ALA A 159 26.58 -6.23 -4.32
CA ALA A 159 27.56 -6.87 -3.46
C ALA A 159 28.67 -5.88 -2.99
N GLY A 160 28.90 -5.78 -1.68
CA GLY A 160 30.12 -5.17 -1.11
C GLY A 160 29.96 -3.97 -0.18
N ALA A 161 28.75 -3.63 0.28
CA ALA A 161 28.52 -2.54 1.23
C ALA A 161 28.83 -2.88 2.71
N GLY A 162 29.18 -4.12 3.05
CA GLY A 162 29.31 -4.55 4.45
C GLY A 162 27.96 -4.76 5.15
N LEU A 163 26.87 -4.81 4.38
CA LEU A 163 25.50 -5.17 4.81
C LEU A 163 25.22 -6.66 4.54
N ASP A 164 26.29 -7.46 4.59
CA ASP A 164 26.45 -8.75 3.91
C ASP A 164 25.76 -9.93 4.64
N SER A 165 24.80 -9.64 5.53
CA SER A 165 23.99 -10.62 6.23
C SER A 165 22.53 -10.27 6.05
N TRP A 166 22.02 -10.43 4.83
CA TRP A 166 20.60 -10.28 4.59
C TRP A 166 19.87 -11.46 5.22
N ASP A 167 19.36 -11.24 6.43
CA ASP A 167 18.48 -12.16 7.15
C ASP A 167 17.00 -11.94 6.76
N GLY A 168 16.74 -11.08 5.76
CA GLY A 168 15.42 -10.72 5.28
C GLY A 168 14.71 -9.65 6.12
N TYR A 169 15.47 -8.88 6.90
CA TYR A 169 14.98 -7.74 7.69
C TYR A 169 15.52 -6.41 7.12
N HIS A 170 15.03 -5.28 7.63
CA HIS A 170 15.42 -3.93 7.19
C HIS A 170 15.10 -3.64 5.71
N THR A 171 13.94 -4.11 5.22
CA THR A 171 13.52 -3.95 3.83
C THR A 171 12.33 -3.00 3.65
N VAL A 172 11.87 -2.31 4.70
CA VAL A 172 10.71 -1.40 4.57
C VAL A 172 11.10 -0.13 3.81
N ARG A 173 10.45 0.13 2.67
CA ARG A 173 10.70 1.33 1.86
C ARG A 173 10.24 2.62 2.56
N PRO A 174 10.87 3.78 2.27
CA PRO A 174 10.38 5.06 2.74
C PRO A 174 8.93 5.34 2.32
N TYR A 175 8.24 6.14 3.14
CA TYR A 175 6.78 6.32 3.25
C TYR A 175 6.11 5.28 4.12
N ALA A 176 6.38 3.99 3.90
CA ALA A 176 5.95 2.93 4.81
C ALA A 176 6.70 2.98 6.16
N THR A 177 7.84 3.66 6.22
CA THR A 177 8.56 3.99 7.46
C THR A 177 7.94 5.16 8.25
N THR A 178 6.87 5.81 7.76
CA THR A 178 6.24 6.95 8.45
C THR A 178 5.63 6.54 9.80
N LYS A 179 5.69 7.41 10.81
CA LYS A 179 5.32 7.06 12.21
C LYS A 179 3.80 6.98 12.39
N ASN A 180 3.09 7.97 11.88
CA ASN A 180 1.66 8.17 12.10
C ASN A 180 0.77 7.50 11.06
N VAL A 181 1.34 6.80 10.07
CA VAL A 181 0.59 5.97 9.13
C VAL A 181 0.44 4.54 9.66
N ILE A 182 -0.48 3.79 9.08
CA ILE A 182 -0.60 2.34 9.27
C ILE A 182 0.15 1.66 8.12
N THR A 183 1.18 0.89 8.44
CA THR A 183 1.96 0.12 7.46
C THR A 183 1.54 -1.33 7.49
N VAL A 184 1.26 -1.89 6.31
CA VAL A 184 0.64 -3.20 6.16
C VAL A 184 1.56 -4.14 5.38
N GLY A 185 1.93 -5.26 6.00
CA GLY A 185 2.59 -6.39 5.34
C GLY A 185 1.60 -7.43 4.82
N ALA A 186 2.11 -8.43 4.10
CA ALA A 186 1.30 -9.47 3.48
C ALA A 186 1.54 -10.85 4.10
N VAL A 187 0.44 -11.56 4.37
CA VAL A 187 0.45 -12.98 4.71
C VAL A 187 -0.29 -13.80 3.66
N ASN A 188 -0.02 -15.10 3.64
CA ASN A 188 -0.87 -16.07 2.96
C ASN A 188 -2.06 -16.44 3.87
N ASP A 189 -3.28 -16.18 3.42
CA ASP A 189 -4.51 -16.39 4.20
C ASP A 189 -4.68 -17.83 4.71
N ALA A 190 -4.34 -18.82 3.88
CA ALA A 190 -4.56 -20.23 4.20
C ALA A 190 -3.59 -20.78 5.25
N THR A 191 -2.39 -20.20 5.34
CA THR A 191 -1.32 -20.70 6.21
C THR A 191 -1.01 -19.76 7.38
N GLY A 192 -1.38 -18.49 7.27
CA GLY A 192 -0.99 -17.45 8.22
C GLY A 192 0.47 -17.01 8.12
N VAL A 193 1.24 -17.63 7.22
CA VAL A 193 2.67 -17.37 7.06
C VAL A 193 2.87 -16.06 6.29
N MET A 194 3.85 -15.27 6.73
CA MET A 194 4.28 -14.07 6.02
C MET A 194 4.66 -14.42 4.57
N ALA A 195 4.18 -13.63 3.60
CA ALA A 195 4.59 -13.78 2.22
C ALA A 195 6.09 -13.53 2.09
N ALA A 196 6.80 -14.35 1.30
CA ALA A 196 8.25 -14.29 1.17
C ALA A 196 8.73 -12.87 0.77
N PHE A 197 8.02 -12.26 -0.18
CA PHE A 197 8.23 -10.89 -0.65
C PHE A 197 7.95 -9.79 0.38
N SER A 198 7.11 -10.02 1.40
CA SER A 198 6.61 -8.93 2.25
C SER A 198 7.73 -8.30 3.08
N ASN A 199 7.96 -7.00 2.91
CA ASN A 199 9.02 -6.30 3.62
C ASN A 199 8.90 -6.33 5.14
N TRP A 200 10.05 -6.49 5.79
CA TRP A 200 10.22 -6.56 7.24
C TRP A 200 11.05 -5.38 7.74
N GLY A 201 10.66 -4.85 8.87
CA GLY A 201 11.49 -3.91 9.61
C GLY A 201 12.68 -4.62 10.28
N PRO A 202 13.27 -4.01 11.32
CA PRO A 202 12.96 -2.67 11.81
C PRO A 202 13.30 -1.57 10.79
N THR A 203 12.84 -0.35 11.07
CA THR A 203 13.37 0.86 10.42
C THR A 203 14.78 1.17 10.94
N ASP A 204 15.50 2.12 10.31
CA ASP A 204 16.88 2.47 10.69
C ASP A 204 17.01 2.97 12.13
N ASP A 205 15.95 3.58 12.65
CA ASP A 205 15.85 4.05 14.03
C ASP A 205 15.23 3.01 14.99
N GLY A 206 15.12 1.74 14.55
CA GLY A 206 14.72 0.61 15.38
C GLY A 206 13.21 0.44 15.60
N ARG A 207 12.36 1.20 14.89
CA ARG A 207 10.90 1.05 15.04
C ARG A 207 10.42 -0.21 14.35
N ILE A 208 9.39 -0.81 14.93
CA ILE A 208 8.72 -1.98 14.36
C ILE A 208 7.86 -1.53 13.17
N LYS A 209 8.10 -2.15 12.01
CA LYS A 209 7.28 -2.10 10.81
C LYS A 209 7.29 -3.49 10.14
N PRO A 210 6.24 -3.92 9.45
CA PRO A 210 4.91 -3.27 9.35
C PRO A 210 4.20 -3.18 10.72
N ASP A 211 3.15 -2.35 10.82
CA ASP A 211 2.36 -2.25 12.05
C ASP A 211 1.39 -3.43 12.22
N ILE A 212 0.91 -3.97 11.10
CA ILE A 212 0.01 -5.12 11.02
C ILE A 212 0.21 -5.85 9.68
N VAL A 213 -0.33 -7.06 9.56
CA VAL A 213 -0.38 -7.81 8.30
C VAL A 213 -1.82 -8.15 7.92
N ALA A 214 -2.05 -8.34 6.63
CA ALA A 214 -3.31 -8.83 6.08
C ALA A 214 -3.05 -9.79 4.90
N PRO A 215 -4.03 -10.61 4.48
CA PRO A 215 -3.90 -11.43 3.29
C PRO A 215 -3.44 -10.63 2.07
N GLY A 216 -2.32 -11.04 1.47
CA GLY A 216 -1.76 -10.41 0.28
C GLY A 216 -1.30 -11.40 -0.79
N VAL A 217 -1.51 -12.70 -0.59
CA VAL A 217 -1.14 -13.75 -1.56
C VAL A 217 -2.39 -14.25 -2.28
N SER A 218 -2.38 -14.23 -3.62
CA SER A 218 -3.47 -14.73 -4.47
C SER A 218 -4.84 -14.11 -4.16
N ILE A 219 -4.87 -12.81 -3.91
CA ILE A 219 -6.10 -12.06 -3.62
C ILE A 219 -6.87 -11.86 -4.92
N ILE A 220 -8.12 -12.31 -4.94
CA ILE A 220 -9.00 -12.18 -6.10
C ILE A 220 -9.83 -10.91 -5.95
N SER A 221 -9.66 -9.98 -6.87
CA SER A 221 -10.39 -8.71 -6.88
C SER A 221 -10.57 -8.17 -8.30
N CYS A 222 -11.24 -7.03 -8.42
CA CYS A 222 -11.56 -6.41 -9.70
C CYS A 222 -10.32 -6.27 -10.60
N ASP A 223 -10.49 -6.48 -11.89
CA ASP A 223 -9.44 -6.29 -12.88
C ASP A 223 -10.00 -5.54 -14.10
N ASP A 224 -9.14 -4.82 -14.83
CA ASP A 224 -9.51 -4.09 -16.04
C ASP A 224 -8.85 -4.66 -17.31
N THR A 225 -8.11 -5.75 -17.18
CA THR A 225 -7.42 -6.41 -18.30
C THR A 225 -8.23 -7.58 -18.85
N ASP A 226 -8.43 -7.57 -20.16
CA ASP A 226 -9.02 -8.67 -20.91
C ASP A 226 -7.91 -9.62 -21.39
N THR A 227 -7.41 -10.48 -20.50
CA THR A 227 -6.31 -11.41 -20.83
C THR A 227 -6.74 -12.86 -21.00
N ASP A 228 -8.03 -13.15 -20.90
CA ASP A 228 -8.50 -14.54 -20.98
C ASP A 228 -8.52 -15.04 -22.43
N VAL A 229 -7.67 -16.04 -22.66
CA VAL A 229 -7.44 -16.67 -23.96
C VAL A 229 -8.67 -17.39 -24.54
N ASP A 230 -9.73 -17.58 -23.76
CA ASP A 230 -10.99 -18.17 -24.20
C ASP A 230 -12.08 -17.15 -24.56
N GLY A 231 -11.77 -15.84 -24.46
CA GLY A 231 -12.68 -14.75 -24.77
C GLY A 231 -13.76 -14.53 -23.70
N THR A 232 -13.60 -15.10 -22.50
CA THR A 232 -14.45 -14.78 -21.34
C THR A 232 -13.80 -13.63 -20.57
N PHE A 233 -14.41 -12.45 -20.56
CA PHE A 233 -13.94 -11.35 -19.70
C PHE A 233 -14.20 -11.73 -18.24
N ASP A 234 -13.19 -12.16 -17.48
CA ASP A 234 -13.30 -12.26 -16.02
C ASP A 234 -13.04 -10.89 -15.40
N ASP A 235 -14.11 -10.28 -14.87
CA ASP A 235 -14.07 -9.00 -14.14
C ASP A 235 -13.17 -9.06 -12.88
N TYR A 236 -12.63 -10.25 -12.53
CA TYR A 236 -11.81 -10.49 -11.35
C TYR A 236 -10.53 -11.27 -11.67
N LYS A 237 -9.41 -10.91 -11.05
CA LYS A 237 -8.13 -11.64 -11.15
C LYS A 237 -7.45 -11.83 -9.81
N ALA A 238 -6.74 -12.96 -9.67
CA ALA A 238 -5.86 -13.23 -8.55
C ALA A 238 -4.55 -12.45 -8.70
N LYS A 239 -4.15 -11.71 -7.68
CA LYS A 239 -2.86 -10.99 -7.63
C LYS A 239 -2.19 -11.12 -6.27
N GLY A 240 -0.87 -10.95 -6.23
CA GLY A 240 -0.06 -11.01 -5.02
C GLY A 240 0.66 -9.69 -4.75
N GLY A 241 0.80 -9.34 -3.48
CA GLY A 241 1.58 -8.19 -3.03
C GLY A 241 1.05 -7.59 -1.73
N THR A 242 1.91 -6.85 -1.02
CA THR A 242 1.51 -5.96 0.07
C THR A 242 0.56 -4.86 -0.42
N SER A 243 0.59 -4.59 -1.73
CA SER A 243 -0.40 -3.78 -2.45
C SER A 243 -1.84 -4.29 -2.33
N MET A 244 -2.05 -5.60 -2.17
CA MET A 244 -3.38 -6.20 -2.00
C MET A 244 -3.76 -6.36 -0.52
N ALA A 245 -2.78 -6.42 0.38
CA ALA A 245 -3.00 -6.44 1.83
C ALA A 245 -3.44 -5.07 2.38
N ALA A 246 -2.77 -3.99 1.96
CA ALA A 246 -3.08 -2.62 2.40
C ALA A 246 -4.56 -2.17 2.19
N PRO A 247 -5.21 -2.40 1.03
CA PRO A 247 -6.59 -2.00 0.82
C PRO A 247 -7.59 -2.75 1.69
N ALA A 248 -7.29 -3.99 2.10
CA ALA A 248 -8.11 -4.72 3.07
C ALA A 248 -8.16 -3.98 4.41
N VAL A 249 -6.98 -3.60 4.93
CA VAL A 249 -6.86 -2.82 6.18
C VAL A 249 -7.50 -1.44 6.04
N THR A 250 -7.37 -0.78 4.89
CA THR A 250 -8.02 0.51 4.65
C THR A 250 -9.55 0.39 4.68
N GLY A 251 -10.12 -0.66 4.06
CA GLY A 251 -11.56 -0.93 4.12
C GLY A 251 -12.03 -1.18 5.55
N ILE A 252 -11.29 -1.98 6.33
CA ILE A 252 -11.59 -2.23 7.75
C ILE A 252 -11.51 -0.93 8.56
N ALA A 253 -10.51 -0.08 8.31
CA ALA A 253 -10.41 1.24 8.95
C ALA A 253 -11.63 2.12 8.66
N ALA A 254 -12.13 2.12 7.42
CA ALA A 254 -13.36 2.83 7.07
C ALA A 254 -14.59 2.29 7.83
N LEU A 255 -14.71 0.96 7.98
CA LEU A 255 -15.78 0.34 8.78
C LEU A 255 -15.68 0.68 10.27
N LEU A 256 -14.47 0.70 10.84
CA LEU A 256 -14.26 1.11 12.24
C LEU A 256 -14.67 2.58 12.46
N ILE A 257 -14.33 3.46 11.52
CA ILE A 257 -14.76 4.86 11.55
C ILE A 257 -16.28 4.95 11.45
N GLN A 258 -16.91 4.19 10.55
CA GLN A 258 -18.37 4.15 10.44
C GLN A 258 -19.03 3.68 11.74
N SER A 259 -18.59 2.55 12.29
CA SER A 259 -19.14 1.99 13.53
C SER A 259 -18.99 2.96 14.70
N TYR A 260 -17.84 3.62 14.83
CA TYR A 260 -17.65 4.65 15.86
C TYR A 260 -18.62 5.80 15.68
N ARG A 261 -18.82 6.27 14.44
CA ARG A 261 -19.74 7.36 14.15
C ARG A 261 -21.18 7.00 14.53
N GLU A 262 -21.64 5.81 14.15
CA GLU A 262 -23.00 5.35 14.42
C GLU A 262 -23.26 5.12 15.92
N GLU A 263 -22.28 4.61 16.65
CA GLU A 263 -22.43 4.32 18.08
C GLU A 263 -22.29 5.57 18.97
N TYR A 264 -21.36 6.47 18.63
CA TYR A 264 -20.97 7.55 19.53
C TYR A 264 -21.44 8.94 19.09
N LEU A 265 -21.50 9.23 17.79
CA LEU A 265 -21.91 10.57 17.35
C LEU A 265 -23.41 10.78 17.56
N GLY A 266 -23.75 11.90 18.18
CA GLY A 266 -25.14 12.28 18.49
C GLY A 266 -25.77 11.53 19.67
N ALA A 267 -25.40 10.26 19.91
CA ALA A 267 -25.90 9.47 21.04
C ALA A 267 -25.20 9.78 22.38
N THR A 268 -23.91 10.14 22.33
CA THR A 268 -23.09 10.38 23.55
C THR A 268 -22.60 11.83 23.70
N GLY A 269 -23.00 12.72 22.81
CA GLY A 269 -22.54 14.12 22.79
C GLY A 269 -21.17 14.33 22.14
N LEU A 270 -20.52 13.27 21.64
CA LEU A 270 -19.36 13.37 20.77
C LEU A 270 -19.76 13.92 19.39
N THR A 271 -18.93 14.81 18.84
CA THR A 271 -19.16 15.48 17.55
C THR A 271 -18.08 15.19 16.50
N GLU A 272 -16.96 14.59 16.92
CA GLU A 272 -15.78 14.39 16.07
C GLU A 272 -15.54 12.90 15.78
N THR A 273 -14.93 12.65 14.63
CA THR A 273 -14.51 11.32 14.17
C THR A 273 -13.35 10.81 15.03
N PRO A 274 -13.11 9.48 15.13
CA PRO A 274 -12.03 8.97 15.95
C PRO A 274 -10.67 9.44 15.42
N PHE A 275 -9.72 9.71 16.32
CA PHE A 275 -8.36 10.04 15.92
C PHE A 275 -7.72 8.88 15.12
N PRO A 276 -6.84 9.16 14.14
CA PRO A 276 -6.10 8.12 13.43
C PRO A 276 -5.35 7.15 14.35
N SER A 277 -4.81 7.66 15.46
CA SER A 277 -4.15 6.84 16.48
C SER A 277 -5.11 5.84 17.13
N THR A 278 -6.39 6.19 17.32
CA THR A 278 -7.40 5.28 17.86
C THR A 278 -7.67 4.14 16.89
N ILE A 279 -7.83 4.45 15.60
CA ILE A 279 -8.03 3.42 14.56
C ILE A 279 -6.81 2.50 14.47
N LYS A 280 -5.60 3.07 14.42
CA LYS A 280 -4.35 2.29 14.43
C LYS A 280 -4.24 1.40 15.68
N ALA A 281 -4.55 1.94 16.86
CA ALA A 281 -4.51 1.18 18.12
C ALA A 281 -5.53 0.04 18.13
N LEU A 282 -6.77 0.27 17.69
CA LEU A 282 -7.79 -0.78 17.61
C LEU A 282 -7.33 -1.92 16.70
N LEU A 283 -6.88 -1.59 15.48
CA LEU A 283 -6.37 -2.57 14.53
C LEU A 283 -5.24 -3.42 15.13
N CYS A 284 -4.21 -2.78 15.70
CA CYS A 284 -3.07 -3.49 16.27
C CYS A 284 -3.43 -4.29 17.53
N GLN A 285 -4.30 -3.78 18.40
CA GLN A 285 -4.68 -4.48 19.64
C GLN A 285 -5.65 -5.63 19.42
N SER A 286 -6.45 -5.59 18.35
CA SER A 286 -7.32 -6.70 17.94
C SER A 286 -6.64 -7.66 16.96
N ALA A 287 -5.41 -7.40 16.55
CA ALA A 287 -4.68 -8.27 15.64
C ALA A 287 -4.43 -9.63 16.29
N GLN A 288 -4.51 -10.68 15.49
CA GLN A 288 -4.13 -12.02 15.91
C GLN A 288 -2.62 -12.18 15.76
N ASP A 289 -1.96 -12.63 16.83
CA ASP A 289 -0.60 -13.13 16.74
C ASP A 289 -0.59 -14.46 15.99
N MET A 290 0.16 -14.50 14.89
CA MET A 290 0.23 -15.65 13.99
C MET A 290 1.32 -16.65 14.40
N GLY A 291 2.16 -16.30 15.38
CA GLY A 291 3.31 -17.11 15.79
C GLY A 291 4.49 -17.03 14.83
N ASP A 292 5.53 -17.81 15.15
CA ASP A 292 6.73 -18.01 14.33
C ASP A 292 6.56 -19.13 13.28
#